data_AF-A0A5R8YG73-F1
#
_entry.id   AF-A0A5R8YG73-F1
#
_cell.length_a   1.000
_cell.length_b   1.000
_cell.length_c   1.000
_cell.angle_alpha   90.00
_cell.angle_beta   90.00
_cell.angle_gamma   90.00
#
_symmetry.space_group_name_H-M   'P 1'
#
loop_
_entity.id
_entity.type
_entity.pdbx_description
1 polymer ?
#
loop_
_entity_poly.entity_id
_entity_poly.type
_entity_poly.pdbx_seq_one_letter_code
_entity_poly.pdbx_strand_id
1 'polypeptide(L)'
;MPNLRPISTFNPRLLGMRWLATGFLGLGLAFCVIDAPKAAENLPPYEQSLRRLSAVVGALMFLDPLCNNTSATSWYEQMAALLDAENADDARRRNITDRFNRAYRTYARTYRSCNSQAAKITEIYHAEGQALLNQLKLKHAR
;
A
#
# COMPACT_ATOMS: atom_id res chain seq x y z
N MET A 1 0.34 22.26 -0.83
CA MET A 1 0.30 20.80 -1.12
C MET A 1 1.71 20.27 -0.93
N PRO A 2 2.03 19.53 0.14
CA PRO A 2 3.35 18.93 0.23
C PRO A 2 3.51 17.94 -0.92
N ASN A 3 4.54 18.14 -1.74
CA ASN A 3 4.93 17.29 -2.85
C ASN A 3 5.39 15.93 -2.32
N LEU A 4 4.43 15.07 -1.96
CA LEU A 4 4.67 13.67 -1.67
C LEU A 4 5.04 12.99 -2.99
N ARG A 5 6.33 12.71 -3.17
CA ARG A 5 6.80 11.90 -4.30
C ARG A 5 6.20 10.51 -4.15
N PRO A 6 5.50 9.97 -5.17
CA PRO A 6 5.12 8.57 -5.14
C PRO A 6 6.39 7.71 -5.03
N ILE A 7 6.35 6.65 -4.22
CA ILE A 7 7.41 5.62 -4.09
C ILE A 7 7.41 4.77 -5.38
N SER A 8 7.51 5.40 -6.56
CA SER A 8 7.38 4.75 -7.86
C SER A 8 8.56 4.99 -8.79
N THR A 9 9.68 5.53 -8.34
CA THR A 9 10.90 5.54 -9.17
C THR A 9 11.69 4.26 -8.97
N PHE A 10 11.06 3.12 -9.25
CA PHE A 10 11.77 1.90 -9.65
C PHE A 10 11.85 1.96 -11.17
N ASN A 11 13.05 2.21 -11.69
CA ASN A 11 13.34 2.48 -13.09
C ASN A 11 13.30 1.15 -13.90
N PRO A 12 12.28 0.86 -14.73
CA PRO A 12 12.26 -0.34 -15.53
C PRO A 12 12.92 -0.03 -16.89
N ARG A 13 14.20 0.31 -16.89
CA ARG A 13 14.97 0.63 -18.11
C ARG A 13 15.80 -0.55 -18.63
N LEU A 14 15.27 -1.76 -18.51
CA LEU A 14 15.79 -2.95 -19.18
C LEU A 14 14.63 -3.77 -19.74
N LEU A 15 13.89 -3.20 -20.70
CA LEU A 15 13.04 -3.98 -21.61
C LEU A 15 13.49 -3.72 -23.04
N GLY A 16 14.71 -4.18 -23.34
CA GLY A 16 15.14 -4.41 -24.71
C GLY A 16 14.79 -5.84 -25.08
N MET A 17 13.66 -6.06 -25.74
CA MET A 17 13.48 -7.26 -26.56
C MET A 17 12.68 -6.87 -27.80
N ARG A 18 13.39 -6.87 -28.93
CA ARG A 18 12.91 -6.55 -30.27
C ARG A 18 11.83 -7.56 -30.66
N TRP A 19 10.61 -7.08 -30.85
CA TRP A 19 9.53 -7.87 -31.43
C TRP A 19 9.80 -8.01 -32.93
N LEU A 20 10.29 -9.18 -33.35
CA LEU A 20 10.25 -9.58 -34.75
C LEU A 20 8.83 -10.05 -35.07
N ALA A 21 8.20 -9.32 -35.97
CA ALA A 21 6.91 -9.67 -36.55
C ALA A 21 7.03 -10.97 -37.36
N THR A 22 6.26 -11.98 -36.99
CA THR A 22 5.86 -13.08 -37.88
C THR A 22 4.45 -13.49 -37.48
N GLY A 23 3.53 -13.41 -38.45
CA GLY A 23 2.09 -13.54 -38.25
C GLY A 23 1.64 -14.92 -37.80
N PHE A 24 0.54 -14.93 -37.05
CA PHE A 24 -0.32 -16.10 -36.86
C PHE A 24 -1.78 -15.62 -36.87
N LEU A 25 -2.45 -15.79 -38.01
CA LEU A 25 -3.91 -15.77 -38.10
C LEU A 25 -4.40 -17.04 -37.39
N GLY A 26 -4.96 -16.87 -36.20
CA GLY A 26 -5.54 -17.98 -35.42
C GLY A 26 -6.61 -17.45 -34.49
N LEU A 27 -7.87 -17.69 -34.86
CA LEU A 27 -9.07 -17.46 -34.05
C LEU A 27 -9.02 -18.39 -32.82
N GLY A 28 -8.37 -17.94 -31.74
CA GLY A 28 -8.15 -18.71 -30.52
C GLY A 28 -8.81 -18.03 -29.32
N LEU A 29 -9.70 -18.76 -28.65
CA LEU A 29 -10.34 -18.42 -27.37
C LEU A 29 -9.33 -17.76 -26.42
N ALA A 30 -9.59 -16.50 -26.06
CA ALA A 30 -8.83 -15.77 -25.05
C ALA A 30 -9.07 -16.40 -23.67
N PHE A 31 -8.29 -17.42 -23.33
CA PHE A 31 -8.13 -17.90 -21.97
C PHE A 31 -7.39 -16.80 -21.19
N CYS A 32 -8.14 -15.99 -20.45
CA CYS A 32 -7.56 -15.21 -19.36
C CYS A 32 -7.07 -16.19 -18.29
N VAL A 33 -5.79 -16.57 -18.33
CA VAL A 33 -5.13 -17.24 -17.21
C VAL A 33 -5.02 -16.20 -16.10
N ILE A 34 -5.94 -16.25 -15.15
CA ILE A 34 -5.85 -15.49 -13.90
C ILE A 34 -4.80 -16.22 -13.05
N ASP A 35 -3.55 -15.78 -13.16
CA ASP A 35 -2.45 -16.26 -12.33
C ASP A 35 -2.74 -15.85 -10.86
N ALA A 36 -3.12 -16.82 -10.03
CA ALA A 36 -3.35 -16.60 -8.61
C ALA A 36 -1.99 -16.44 -7.92
N PRO A 37 -1.78 -15.39 -7.09
CA PRO A 37 -0.47 -15.17 -6.48
C PRO A 37 -0.15 -16.29 -5.48
N LYS A 38 0.82 -17.15 -5.83
CA LYS A 38 1.54 -18.02 -4.89
C LYS A 38 2.46 -17.16 -4.01
N ALA A 39 1.98 -16.73 -2.85
CA ALA A 39 2.81 -16.14 -1.80
C ALA A 39 2.16 -16.30 -0.43
N ALA A 40 2.13 -17.53 0.08
CA ALA A 40 1.70 -17.81 1.46
C ALA A 40 2.59 -18.83 2.17
N GLU A 41 3.79 -19.11 1.64
CA GLU A 41 4.66 -20.12 2.23
C GLU A 41 5.59 -19.42 3.23
N ASN A 42 5.19 -19.44 4.51
CA ASN A 42 5.95 -18.99 5.70
C ASN A 42 6.08 -17.47 5.94
N LEU A 43 5.01 -16.69 5.83
CA LEU A 43 5.01 -15.32 6.32
C LEU A 43 4.87 -15.27 7.86
N PRO A 44 5.47 -14.28 8.55
CA PRO A 44 5.33 -14.15 10.00
C PRO A 44 3.87 -14.01 10.45
N PRO A 45 3.49 -14.45 11.66
CA PRO A 45 2.11 -14.34 12.15
C PRO A 45 1.56 -12.90 12.18
N TYR A 46 2.43 -11.90 12.32
CA TYR A 46 2.08 -10.48 12.36
C TYR A 46 1.94 -9.84 10.97
N GLU A 47 2.22 -10.58 9.90
CA GLU A 47 2.17 -10.09 8.52
C GLU A 47 0.81 -9.50 8.14
N GLN A 48 -0.28 -10.08 8.67
CA GLN A 48 -1.62 -9.55 8.44
C GLN A 48 -1.80 -8.16 9.08
N SER A 49 -1.34 -7.99 10.32
CA SER A 49 -1.34 -6.70 11.01
C SER A 49 -0.49 -5.67 10.27
N LEU A 50 0.66 -6.07 9.74
CA LEU A 50 1.54 -5.22 8.95
C LEU A 50 0.84 -4.70 7.68
N ARG A 51 0.22 -5.60 6.92
CA ARG A 51 -0.55 -5.24 5.72
C ARG A 51 -1.78 -4.40 6.03
N ARG A 52 -2.43 -4.63 7.17
CA ARG A 52 -3.56 -3.83 7.63
C ARG A 52 -3.11 -2.42 7.99
N LEU A 53 -2.04 -2.30 8.76
CA LEU A 53 -1.45 -1.01 9.13
C LEU A 53 -1.09 -0.21 7.89
N SER A 54 -0.41 -0.85 6.93
CA SER A 54 -0.08 -0.21 5.65
C SER A 54 -1.29 0.39 4.93
N ALA A 55 -2.43 -0.32 4.90
CA ALA A 55 -3.66 0.20 4.32
C ALA A 55 -4.25 1.37 5.13
N VAL A 56 -4.26 1.27 6.47
CA VAL A 56 -4.73 2.34 7.37
C VAL A 56 -3.92 3.61 7.18
N VAL A 57 -2.59 3.51 7.18
CA VAL A 57 -1.69 4.64 6.91
C VAL A 57 -1.97 5.23 5.53
N GLY A 58 -2.11 4.40 4.49
CA GLY A 58 -2.43 4.88 3.14
C GLY A 58 -3.75 5.67 3.07
N ALA A 59 -4.75 5.28 3.86
CA ALA A 59 -5.98 6.04 3.98
C ALA A 59 -5.80 7.37 4.73
N LEU A 60 -5.10 7.36 5.87
CA LEU A 60 -4.83 8.57 6.66
C LEU A 60 -3.98 9.60 5.90
N MET A 61 -3.06 9.15 5.05
CA MET A 61 -2.29 10.04 4.17
C MET A 61 -3.17 10.91 3.26
N PHE A 62 -4.37 10.44 2.91
CA PHE A 62 -5.34 11.22 2.16
C PHE A 62 -6.33 11.95 3.08
N LEU A 63 -6.85 11.27 4.09
CA LEU A 63 -7.93 11.76 4.95
C LEU A 63 -7.48 12.85 5.93
N ASP A 64 -6.27 12.79 6.49
CA ASP A 64 -5.82 13.76 7.49
C ASP A 64 -5.67 15.18 6.95
N PRO A 65 -5.01 15.39 5.79
CA PRO A 65 -4.99 16.72 5.19
C PRO A 65 -6.39 17.21 4.82
N LEU A 66 -7.31 16.30 4.48
CA LEU A 66 -8.68 16.63 4.07
C LEU A 66 -9.56 17.04 5.26
N CYS A 67 -9.46 16.32 6.38
CA CYS A 67 -10.39 16.43 7.52
C CYS A 67 -9.81 17.17 8.73
N ASN A 68 -8.51 17.05 8.97
CA ASN A 68 -7.88 17.57 10.19
C ASN A 68 -6.93 18.75 9.90
N ASN A 69 -6.70 19.07 8.62
CA ASN A 69 -5.68 20.02 8.18
C ASN A 69 -4.28 19.70 8.74
N THR A 70 -4.07 18.42 9.09
CA THR A 70 -2.82 17.90 9.67
C THR A 70 -1.93 17.38 8.55
N SER A 71 -0.62 17.48 8.74
CA SER A 71 0.33 16.92 7.77
C SER A 71 0.34 15.40 7.80
N ALA A 72 0.30 14.79 6.62
CA ALA A 72 0.52 13.37 6.42
C ALA A 72 1.98 12.93 6.70
N THR A 73 2.90 13.86 7.00
CA THR A 73 4.33 13.58 7.22
C THR A 73 4.56 12.56 8.34
N SER A 74 3.84 12.65 9.46
CA SER A 74 4.00 11.72 10.58
C SER A 74 3.62 10.27 10.20
N TRP A 75 2.63 10.11 9.33
CA TRP A 75 2.23 8.80 8.81
C TRP A 75 3.25 8.23 7.84
N TYR A 76 3.85 9.07 7.01
CA TYR A 76 4.92 8.67 6.10
C TYR A 76 6.15 8.15 6.86
N GLU A 77 6.60 8.87 7.89
CA GLU A 77 7.75 8.49 8.72
C GLU A 77 7.52 7.16 9.43
N GLN A 78 6.32 6.94 9.98
CA GLN A 78 5.97 5.68 10.64
C GLN A 78 5.97 4.50 9.65
N MET A 79 5.53 4.71 8.41
CA MET A 79 5.55 3.69 7.37
C MET A 79 6.98 3.36 6.90
N ALA A 80 7.82 4.38 6.74
CA ALA A 80 9.22 4.19 6.37
C ALA A 80 9.96 3.39 7.46
N ALA A 81 9.82 3.79 8.73
CA ALA A 81 10.40 3.08 9.86
C ALA A 81 9.95 1.60 9.93
N LEU A 82 8.69 1.33 9.58
CA LEU A 82 8.14 -0.02 9.53
C LEU A 82 8.73 -0.86 8.39
N LEU A 83 8.90 -0.28 7.19
CA LEU A 83 9.52 -0.97 6.06
C LEU A 83 11.01 -1.27 6.31
N ASP A 84 11.69 -0.36 7.00
CA ASP A 84 13.10 -0.51 7.35
C ASP A 84 13.29 -1.60 8.43
N ALA A 85 12.44 -1.59 9.47
CA ALA A 85 12.51 -2.57 10.57
C ALA A 85 12.26 -4.02 10.13
N GLU A 86 11.45 -4.23 9.10
CA GLU A 86 11.07 -5.57 8.64
C GLU A 86 12.14 -6.26 7.77
N ASN A 87 13.15 -5.51 7.31
CA ASN A 87 14.16 -5.96 6.34
C ASN A 87 13.55 -6.82 5.22
N ALA A 88 12.37 -6.41 4.73
CA ALA A 88 11.55 -7.24 3.86
C ALA A 88 12.25 -7.48 2.51
N ASP A 89 12.12 -8.69 1.98
CA ASP A 89 12.45 -8.96 0.59
C ASP A 89 11.59 -8.09 -0.35
N ASP A 90 12.02 -7.97 -1.61
CA ASP A 90 11.36 -7.08 -2.55
C ASP A 90 9.90 -7.46 -2.84
N ALA A 91 9.53 -8.74 -2.75
CA ALA A 91 8.16 -9.18 -2.99
C ALA A 91 7.24 -8.79 -1.84
N ARG A 92 7.69 -8.99 -0.60
CA ARG A 92 6.99 -8.61 0.63
C ARG A 92 6.87 -7.09 0.72
N ARG A 93 7.94 -6.35 0.43
CA ARG A 93 7.93 -4.87 0.35
C ARG A 93 6.93 -4.36 -0.67
N ARG A 94 6.87 -4.97 -1.87
CA ARG A 94 5.86 -4.64 -2.90
C ARG A 94 4.44 -4.86 -2.40
N ASN A 95 4.15 -6.00 -1.75
CA ASN A 95 2.80 -6.28 -1.24
C ASN A 95 2.33 -5.23 -0.22
N ILE A 96 3.21 -4.89 0.72
CA ILE A 96 2.96 -3.84 1.71
C ILE A 96 2.71 -2.51 0.99
N THR A 97 3.60 -2.09 0.11
CA THR A 97 3.47 -0.84 -0.65
C THR A 97 2.18 -0.78 -1.47
N ASP A 98 1.77 -1.90 -2.07
CA ASP A 98 0.53 -1.97 -2.82
C ASP A 98 -0.71 -1.82 -1.94
N ARG A 99 -0.70 -2.32 -0.71
CA ARG A 99 -1.81 -2.13 0.26
C ARG A 99 -1.99 -0.66 0.59
N PHE A 100 -0.90 0.03 0.89
CA PHE A 100 -0.89 1.48 1.07
C PHE A 100 -1.45 2.22 -0.15
N ASN A 101 -0.90 1.95 -1.33
CA ASN A 101 -1.28 2.65 -2.57
C ASN A 101 -2.76 2.45 -2.93
N ARG A 102 -3.26 1.22 -2.77
CA ARG A 102 -4.68 0.91 -2.99
C ARG A 102 -5.58 1.68 -2.03
N ALA A 103 -5.26 1.71 -0.74
CA ALA A 103 -6.06 2.43 0.24
C ALA A 103 -6.10 3.94 -0.06
N TYR A 104 -4.94 4.56 -0.29
CA TYR A 104 -4.86 5.98 -0.67
C TYR A 104 -5.75 6.29 -1.89
N ARG A 105 -5.60 5.51 -2.97
CA ARG A 105 -6.39 5.71 -4.22
C ARG A 105 -7.88 5.46 -4.03
N THR A 106 -8.27 4.58 -3.12
CA THR A 106 -9.68 4.37 -2.78
C THR A 106 -10.25 5.64 -2.17
N TYR A 107 -9.66 6.16 -1.10
CA TYR A 107 -10.17 7.36 -0.43
C TYR A 107 -10.09 8.61 -1.31
N ALA A 108 -9.03 8.74 -2.13
CA ALA A 108 -8.88 9.84 -3.08
C ALA A 108 -9.95 9.86 -4.19
N ARG A 109 -10.53 8.71 -4.53
CA ARG A 109 -11.64 8.62 -5.48
C ARG A 109 -12.99 8.83 -4.81
N THR A 110 -13.13 8.41 -3.55
CA THR A 110 -14.39 8.46 -2.80
C THR A 110 -14.71 9.85 -2.26
N TYR A 111 -13.73 10.56 -1.70
CA TYR A 111 -13.96 11.84 -1.02
C TYR A 111 -13.29 13.00 -1.75
N ARG A 112 -13.99 14.14 -1.80
CA ARG A 112 -13.50 15.41 -2.36
C ARG A 112 -13.44 16.53 -1.34
N SER A 113 -14.20 16.40 -0.25
CA SER A 113 -14.22 17.28 0.91
C SER A 113 -14.42 16.41 2.16
N CYS A 114 -14.09 16.96 3.33
CA CYS A 114 -14.40 16.28 4.58
C CYS A 114 -15.91 16.40 4.88
N ASN A 115 -16.63 15.30 4.78
CA ASN A 115 -18.00 15.17 5.25
C ASN A 115 -18.04 14.34 6.55
N SER A 116 -19.22 14.18 7.16
CA SER A 116 -19.38 13.44 8.42
C SER A 116 -18.87 12.00 8.36
N GLN A 117 -19.01 11.33 7.20
CA GLN A 117 -18.51 9.97 7.00
C GLN A 117 -16.98 9.95 6.93
N ALA A 118 -16.37 10.85 6.16
CA ALA A 118 -14.91 10.96 6.05
C ALA A 118 -14.28 11.28 7.41
N ALA A 119 -14.87 12.23 8.16
CA ALA A 119 -14.42 12.57 9.51
C ALA A 119 -14.48 11.34 10.43
N LYS A 120 -15.59 10.59 10.39
CA LYS A 120 -15.74 9.40 11.24
C LYS A 120 -14.75 8.30 10.90
N ILE A 121 -14.51 8.05 9.61
CA ILE A 121 -13.52 7.05 9.17
C ILE A 121 -12.11 7.47 9.60
N THR A 122 -11.80 8.75 9.50
CA THR A 122 -10.50 9.30 9.92
C THR A 122 -10.27 8.99 11.40
N GLU A 123 -11.22 9.30 12.27
CA GLU A 123 -11.16 9.00 13.71
C GLU A 123 -10.95 7.49 13.97
N ILE A 124 -11.72 6.63 13.31
CA ILE A 124 -11.60 5.17 13.46
C ILE A 124 -10.20 4.70 13.05
N TYR A 125 -9.66 5.25 11.96
CA TYR A 125 -8.36 4.86 11.42
C TYR A 125 -7.19 5.37 12.26
N HIS A 126 -7.33 6.52 12.91
CA HIS A 126 -6.37 6.95 13.95
C HIS A 126 -6.27 5.92 15.07
N ALA A 127 -7.42 5.52 15.63
CA ALA A 127 -7.46 4.55 16.72
C ALA A 127 -6.91 3.18 16.29
N GLU A 128 -7.30 2.71 15.10
CA GLU A 128 -6.82 1.44 14.55
C GLU A 128 -5.32 1.47 14.25
N GLY A 129 -4.81 2.55 13.66
CA GLY A 129 -3.39 2.72 13.36
C GLY A 129 -2.54 2.67 14.62
N GLN A 130 -2.96 3.36 15.68
CA GLN A 130 -2.28 3.31 16.98
C GLN A 130 -2.30 1.90 17.60
N ALA A 131 -3.44 1.21 17.56
CA ALA A 131 -3.56 -0.15 18.09
C ALA A 131 -2.63 -1.13 17.35
N LEU A 132 -2.56 -1.05 16.02
CA LEU A 132 -1.69 -1.88 15.19
C LEU A 132 -0.21 -1.60 15.44
N LEU A 133 0.18 -0.32 15.54
CA LEU A 133 1.56 0.07 15.87
C LEU A 133 1.99 -0.49 17.23
N ASN A 134 1.12 -0.39 18.24
CA ASN A 134 1.40 -0.94 19.56
C ASN A 134 1.52 -2.48 19.53
N GLN A 135 0.62 -3.15 18.81
CA GLN A 135 0.68 -4.60 18.64
C GLN A 135 2.00 -5.05 18.00
N LEU A 136 2.46 -4.36 16.96
CA LEU A 136 3.71 -4.68 16.26
C LEU A 136 4.92 -4.41 17.15
N LYS A 137 5.01 -3.23 17.80
CA LYS A 137 6.09 -2.89 18.74
C LYS A 137 6.29 -3.94 19.83
N LEU A 138 5.19 -4.40 20.45
CA LEU A 138 5.24 -5.44 21.50
C LEU A 138 5.78 -6.78 21.02
N LYS A 139 5.72 -7.07 19.72
CA LYS A 139 6.24 -8.31 19.14
C LYS A 139 7.71 -8.21 18.74
N HIS A 140 8.16 -7.05 18.26
CA HIS A 140 9.57 -6.82 17.90
C HIS A 140 10.49 -6.55 19.10
N ALA A 141 9.93 -6.32 20.28
CA ALA A 141 10.70 -6.14 21.52
C ALA A 141 11.11 -7.46 22.21
N ARG A 142 10.86 -8.63 21.60
CA ARG A 142 11.25 -9.95 22.11
C ARG A 142 12.39 -10.55 21.31
#